data_AF-A0A0U5KA71-F1
#
_entry.id   AF-A0A0U5KA71-F1
#
_cell.length_a   1.000
_cell.length_b   1.000
_cell.length_c   1.000
_cell.angle_alpha   90.00
_cell.angle_beta   90.00
_cell.angle_gamma   90.00
#
_symmetry.space_group_name_H-M   'P 1'
#
loop_
_entity.id
_entity.type
_entity.pdbx_description
1 polymer ?
#
loop_
_entity_poly.entity_id
_entity_poly.type
_entity_poly.pdbx_seq_one_letter_code
_entity_poly.pdbx_strand_id
1 'polypeptide(L)'
;MKNVYTMNDVANDLKQLSLMISLINDTSLSFQEAREQLFNNKSREWIDYYIVYLHPEVLTTNGGWITPRAGSGHKRIIISRNQAKLWLYNNRQKIDWNSSEPTSEQKRLSARNH
;
A
#
# COMPACT_ATOMS: atom_id res chain seq x y z
N MET A 1 25.50 27.03 26.34
CA MET A 1 24.44 26.01 26.56
C MET A 1 24.81 24.79 25.73
N LYS A 2 25.01 23.61 26.32
CA LYS A 2 25.16 22.37 25.54
C LYS A 2 23.76 21.99 25.07
N ASN A 3 23.55 21.95 23.75
CA ASN A 3 22.34 21.37 23.17
C ASN A 3 22.40 19.87 23.51
N VAL A 4 21.60 19.43 24.48
CA VAL A 4 21.57 18.02 24.87
C VAL A 4 20.67 17.32 23.86
N TYR A 5 21.30 16.60 22.92
CA TYR A 5 20.57 15.76 21.98
C TYR A 5 19.87 14.66 22.75
N THR A 6 18.55 14.63 22.69
CA THR A 6 17.73 13.69 23.45
C THR A 6 17.46 12.42 22.65
N MET A 7 17.03 11.36 23.32
CA MET A 7 16.56 10.15 22.64
C MET A 7 15.38 10.41 21.69
N ASN A 8 14.56 11.44 21.97
CA ASN A 8 13.47 11.83 21.08
C ASN A 8 13.99 12.46 19.78
N ASP A 9 15.07 13.25 19.86
CA ASP A 9 15.69 13.84 18.68
C ASP A 9 16.28 12.74 17.78
N VAL A 10 16.97 11.76 18.38
CA VAL A 10 17.45 10.57 17.66
C VAL A 10 16.29 9.78 17.02
N ALA A 11 15.19 9.58 17.74
CA ALA A 11 14.04 8.87 17.20
C ALA A 11 13.40 9.61 16.02
N ASN A 12 13.36 10.94 16.07
CA ASN A 12 12.87 11.76 14.96
C ASN A 12 13.80 11.71 13.76
N ASP A 13 15.12 11.80 13.96
CA ASP A 13 16.08 11.67 12.87
C ASP A 13 15.98 10.31 12.18
N LEU A 14 15.84 9.23 12.96
CA LEU A 14 15.68 7.89 12.40
C LEU A 14 14.39 7.77 11.57
N LYS A 15 13.30 8.40 12.02
CA LYS A 15 12.07 8.46 11.21
C LYS A 15 12.28 9.25 9.92
N GLN A 16 12.94 10.40 9.98
CA GLN A 16 13.21 11.22 8.80
C GLN A 16 14.15 10.52 7.80
N LEU A 17 15.20 9.87 8.29
CA LEU A 17 16.11 9.07 7.47
C LEU A 17 15.38 7.89 6.81
N SER A 18 14.53 7.18 7.55
CA SER A 18 13.70 6.11 6.98
C SER A 18 12.78 6.63 5.88
N LEU A 19 12.19 7.82 6.05
CA LEU A 19 11.37 8.45 5.03
C LEU A 19 12.21 8.82 3.81
N MET A 20 13.36 9.48 3.99
CA MET A 20 14.27 9.83 2.90
C MET A 20 14.74 8.61 2.10
N ILE A 21 15.12 7.52 2.77
CA ILE A 21 15.49 6.27 2.11
C ILE A 21 14.32 5.70 1.32
N SER A 22 13.10 5.75 1.86
CA SER A 22 11.91 5.28 1.14
C SER A 22 11.63 6.07 -0.15
N LEU A 23 12.11 7.31 -0.26
CA LEU A 23 11.98 8.15 -1.45
C LEU A 23 13.11 7.93 -2.47
N ILE A 24 14.24 7.33 -2.08
CA ILE A 24 15.35 7.07 -3.01
C ILE A 24 14.91 6.06 -4.06
N ASN A 25 14.97 6.47 -5.33
CA ASN A 25 14.54 5.69 -6.49
C ASN A 25 13.09 5.19 -6.39
N ASP A 26 12.25 5.87 -5.61
CA ASP A 26 10.84 5.54 -5.54
C ASP A 26 10.16 5.93 -6.84
N THR A 27 9.27 5.06 -7.30
CA THR A 27 8.54 5.25 -8.54
C THR A 27 7.10 4.83 -8.37
N SER A 28 6.22 5.47 -9.14
CA SER A 28 4.86 4.96 -9.30
C SER A 28 4.86 3.69 -10.16
N LEU A 29 3.93 2.78 -9.89
CA LEU A 29 3.66 1.63 -10.75
C LEU A 29 2.24 1.71 -11.30
N SER A 30 2.09 1.40 -12.58
CA SER A 30 0.77 1.05 -13.11
C SER A 30 0.22 -0.17 -12.35
N PHE A 31 -1.11 -0.33 -12.36
CA PHE A 31 -1.70 -1.46 -11.67
C PHE A 31 -1.21 -2.82 -12.21
N GLN A 32 -0.91 -2.90 -13.51
CA GLN A 32 -0.40 -4.13 -14.12
C GLN A 32 1.01 -4.46 -13.61
N GLU A 33 1.92 -3.50 -13.61
CA GLU A 33 3.27 -3.69 -13.05
C GLU A 33 3.21 -4.03 -11.57
N ALA A 34 2.29 -3.42 -10.81
CA ALA A 34 2.11 -3.72 -9.40
C ALA A 34 1.62 -5.16 -9.19
N ARG A 35 0.73 -5.69 -10.03
CA ARG A 35 0.30 -7.09 -9.97
C ARG A 35 1.49 -8.03 -10.11
N GLU A 36 2.33 -7.79 -11.10
CA GLU A 36 3.50 -8.62 -11.40
C GLU A 36 4.58 -8.51 -10.32
N GLN A 37 4.88 -7.30 -9.86
CA GLN A 37 6.01 -7.05 -8.98
C GLN A 37 5.70 -7.11 -7.48
N LEU A 38 4.47 -6.82 -7.07
CA LEU A 38 4.08 -6.67 -5.66
C LEU A 38 3.08 -7.72 -5.21
N PHE A 39 2.18 -8.15 -6.09
CA PHE A 39 1.05 -8.99 -5.72
C PHE A 39 1.11 -10.39 -6.32
N ASN A 40 2.28 -10.89 -6.74
CA ASN A 40 2.44 -12.27 -7.27
C ASN A 40 1.40 -12.63 -8.34
N ASN A 41 1.13 -11.71 -9.27
CA ASN A 41 0.15 -11.84 -10.36
C ASN A 41 -1.32 -12.03 -9.95
N LYS A 42 -1.68 -11.78 -8.68
CA LYS A 42 -3.09 -11.82 -8.23
C LYS A 42 -4.00 -10.93 -9.07
N SER A 43 -5.25 -11.34 -9.21
CA SER A 43 -6.25 -10.61 -10.00
C SER A 43 -6.56 -9.24 -9.38
N ARG A 44 -7.23 -8.39 -10.14
CA ARG A 44 -7.70 -7.10 -9.63
C ARG A 44 -8.71 -7.29 -8.50
N GLU A 45 -9.61 -8.25 -8.64
CA GLU A 45 -10.66 -8.57 -7.67
C GLU A 45 -10.05 -9.05 -6.35
N TRP A 46 -9.04 -9.90 -6.44
CA TRP A 46 -8.29 -10.39 -5.29
C TRP A 46 -7.62 -9.24 -4.54
N ILE A 47 -6.92 -8.35 -5.25
CA ILE A 47 -6.26 -7.18 -4.65
C ILE A 47 -7.29 -6.21 -4.05
N ASP A 48 -8.37 -5.92 -4.78
CA ASP A 48 -9.44 -5.02 -4.33
C ASP A 48 -10.05 -5.52 -3.01
N TYR A 49 -10.22 -6.83 -2.82
CA TYR A 49 -10.74 -7.38 -1.57
C TYR A 49 -9.66 -7.52 -0.48
N TYR A 50 -8.63 -8.34 -0.71
CA TYR A 50 -7.69 -8.74 0.33
C TYR A 50 -6.67 -7.68 0.70
N ILE A 51 -6.39 -6.71 -0.18
CA ILE A 51 -5.47 -5.61 0.10
C ILE A 51 -6.27 -4.33 0.39
N VAL A 52 -7.19 -3.93 -0.48
CA VAL A 52 -7.79 -2.59 -0.35
C VAL A 52 -8.97 -2.57 0.61
N TYR A 53 -9.91 -3.50 0.48
CA TYR A 53 -11.12 -3.52 1.31
C TYR A 53 -10.81 -3.93 2.76
N LEU A 54 -9.99 -4.95 2.98
CA LEU A 54 -9.61 -5.39 4.32
C LEU A 54 -8.59 -4.46 5.00
N HIS A 55 -7.82 -3.68 4.22
CA HIS A 55 -6.81 -2.74 4.73
C HIS A 55 -6.97 -1.34 4.11
N PRO A 56 -8.04 -0.60 4.45
CA PRO A 56 -8.32 0.69 3.83
C PRO A 56 -7.22 1.73 4.08
N GLU A 57 -6.34 1.54 5.07
CA GLU A 57 -5.18 2.40 5.30
C GLU A 57 -4.19 2.44 4.13
N VAL A 58 -4.24 1.45 3.22
CA VAL A 58 -3.38 1.48 2.02
C VAL A 58 -3.83 2.52 0.99
N LEU A 59 -5.04 3.05 1.10
CA LEU A 59 -5.56 4.07 0.19
C LEU A 59 -4.87 5.43 0.40
N THR A 60 -4.60 6.13 -0.69
CA THR A 60 -4.02 7.49 -0.65
C THR A 60 -4.88 8.50 0.12
N THR A 61 -6.21 8.32 0.13
CA THR A 61 -7.14 9.13 0.94
C THR A 61 -6.91 8.96 2.45
N ASN A 62 -6.27 7.86 2.85
CA ASN A 62 -5.92 7.53 4.23
C ASN A 62 -4.39 7.63 4.48
N GLY A 63 -3.65 8.30 3.59
CA GLY A 63 -2.19 8.43 3.70
C GLY A 63 -1.39 7.22 3.21
N GLY A 64 -2.06 6.25 2.58
CA GLY A 64 -1.43 5.08 1.97
C GLY A 64 -0.85 5.35 0.57
N TRP A 65 -0.61 4.26 -0.16
CA TRP A 65 0.20 4.22 -1.39
C TRP A 65 -0.56 3.74 -2.63
N ILE A 66 -1.84 3.39 -2.52
CA ILE A 66 -2.67 3.00 -3.66
C ILE A 66 -3.85 3.95 -3.86
N THR A 67 -4.03 4.42 -5.08
CA THR A 67 -5.17 5.32 -5.39
C THR A 67 -6.51 4.57 -5.27
N PRO A 68 -7.60 5.24 -4.86
CA PRO A 68 -8.94 4.66 -4.89
C PRO A 68 -9.40 4.43 -6.34
N ARG A 69 -10.44 3.62 -6.51
CA ARG A 69 -11.12 3.53 -7.82
C ARG A 69 -11.96 4.78 -8.00
N ALA A 70 -11.70 5.58 -9.04
CA ALA A 70 -12.49 6.78 -9.33
C ALA A 70 -13.20 6.64 -10.68
N GLY A 71 -14.37 5.99 -10.69
CA GLY A 71 -15.25 5.91 -11.87
C GLY A 71 -14.58 5.40 -13.16
N SER A 72 -15.22 5.68 -14.31
CA SER A 72 -14.65 5.37 -15.63
C SER A 72 -13.56 6.38 -15.98
N GLY A 73 -12.36 5.90 -16.30
CA GLY A 73 -11.25 6.72 -16.82
C GLY A 73 -10.06 6.88 -15.86
N HIS A 74 -10.25 6.71 -14.56
CA HIS A 74 -9.14 6.77 -13.60
C HIS A 74 -8.55 5.38 -13.38
N LYS A 75 -7.35 5.18 -13.91
CA LYS A 75 -6.57 3.96 -13.67
C LYS A 75 -6.12 3.95 -12.21
N ARG A 76 -6.29 2.82 -11.53
CA ARG A 76 -5.66 2.58 -10.24
C ARG A 76 -4.14 2.56 -10.44
N ILE A 77 -3.41 3.25 -9.58
CA ILE A 77 -1.95 3.41 -9.63
C ILE A 77 -1.41 3.25 -8.22
N ILE A 78 -0.24 2.62 -8.11
CA ILE A 78 0.58 2.63 -6.89
C ILE A 78 1.46 3.86 -6.95
N ILE A 79 1.27 4.82 -6.04
CA ILE A 79 1.98 6.10 -6.09
C ILE A 79 3.40 6.02 -5.53
N SER A 80 3.69 5.00 -4.72
CA SER A 80 5.01 4.73 -4.12
C SER A 80 5.27 3.23 -4.08
N ARG A 81 6.22 2.76 -4.89
CA ARG A 81 6.65 1.36 -4.92
C ARG A 81 7.30 0.96 -3.61
N ASN A 82 8.12 1.84 -3.04
CA ASN A 82 8.87 1.53 -1.81
C ASN A 82 7.94 1.46 -0.60
N GLN A 83 7.01 2.41 -0.47
CA GLN A 83 6.01 2.37 0.60
C GLN A 83 5.13 1.11 0.48
N ALA A 84 4.74 0.73 -0.73
CA ALA A 84 3.99 -0.50 -0.97
C ALA A 84 4.76 -1.76 -0.53
N LYS A 85 6.04 -1.88 -0.92
CA LYS A 85 6.90 -3.00 -0.50
C LYS A 85 7.05 -3.09 1.01
N LEU A 86 7.30 -1.95 1.66
CA LEU A 86 7.45 -1.90 3.11
C LEU A 86 6.17 -2.34 3.83
N TRP A 87 5.03 -1.81 3.39
CA TRP A 87 3.74 -2.18 3.98
C TRP A 87 3.43 -3.67 3.77
N LEU A 88 3.66 -4.20 2.56
CA LEU A 88 3.47 -5.61 2.24
C LEU A 88 4.37 -6.50 3.07
N TYR A 89 5.66 -6.15 3.20
CA TYR A 89 6.59 -6.90 4.04
C TYR A 89 6.12 -6.96 5.50
N ASN A 90 5.68 -5.84 6.06
CA ASN A 90 5.23 -5.74 7.46
C ASN A 90 3.90 -6.43 7.71
N ASN A 91 3.02 -6.52 6.70
CA ASN A 91 1.67 -7.10 6.84
C ASN A 91 1.53 -8.48 6.18
N ARG A 92 2.60 -9.06 5.60
CA ARG A 92 2.55 -10.31 4.84
C ARG A 92 1.90 -11.49 5.58
N GLN A 93 2.02 -11.52 6.91
CA GLN A 93 1.44 -12.58 7.75
C GLN A 93 -0.06 -12.39 8.01
N LYS A 94 -0.58 -11.17 7.86
CA LYS A 94 -2.00 -10.86 8.01
C LYS A 94 -2.80 -11.15 6.74
N ILE A 95 -2.11 -11.32 5.61
CA ILE A 95 -2.68 -11.54 4.29
C ILE A 95 -2.61 -13.03 3.99
N ASP A 96 -3.75 -13.68 3.78
CA ASP A 96 -3.77 -15.04 3.25
C ASP A 96 -3.56 -15.02 1.73
N TRP A 97 -2.29 -15.03 1.33
CA TRP A 97 -1.85 -15.05 -0.07
C TRP A 97 -2.31 -16.27 -0.87
N ASN A 98 -2.72 -17.35 -0.21
CA ASN A 98 -3.18 -18.57 -0.87
C ASN A 98 -4.71 -18.61 -1.03
N SER A 99 -5.41 -17.57 -0.56
CA SER A 99 -6.85 -17.40 -0.77
C SER A 99 -7.21 -17.50 -2.25
N SER A 100 -8.34 -18.16 -2.51
CA SER A 100 -8.98 -18.15 -3.82
C SER A 100 -9.46 -16.75 -4.22
N GLU A 101 -9.92 -16.62 -5.46
CA GLU A 101 -10.64 -15.42 -5.89
C GLU A 101 -11.81 -15.12 -4.92
N PRO A 102 -12.07 -13.84 -4.61
CA PRO A 102 -13.20 -13.47 -3.76
C PRO A 102 -14.52 -13.95 -4.37
N THR A 103 -15.47 -14.31 -3.51
CA THR A 103 -16.84 -14.65 -3.91
C THR A 103 -17.58 -13.43 -4.49
N SER A 104 -18.68 -13.67 -5.20
CA SER A 104 -19.52 -12.60 -5.75
C SER A 104 -19.99 -11.59 -4.69
N GLU A 105 -20.24 -12.05 -3.47
CA GLU A 105 -20.63 -11.19 -2.35
C GLU A 105 -19.47 -10.30 -1.89
N GLN A 106 -18.28 -10.88 -1.71
CA GLN A 106 -17.05 -10.14 -1.37
C GLN A 106 -16.70 -9.10 -2.42
N LYS A 107 -16.87 -9.42 -3.71
CA LYS A 107 -16.70 -8.45 -4.81
C LYS A 107 -17.69 -7.29 -4.72
N ARG A 108 -18.95 -7.56 -4.35
CA ARG A 108 -19.97 -6.51 -4.16
C ARG A 108 -19.65 -5.63 -2.96
N LEU A 109 -19.13 -6.20 -1.89
CA LEU A 109 -18.72 -5.45 -0.69
C LEU A 109 -17.56 -4.49 -0.99
N SER A 110 -16.53 -4.97 -1.68
CA SER A 110 -15.38 -4.12 -2.06
C SER A 110 -15.77 -3.03 -3.06
N ALA A 111 -16.73 -3.28 -3.95
CA ALA A 111 -17.21 -2.30 -4.91
C ALA A 111 -18.08 -1.18 -4.29
N ARG A 112 -18.64 -1.37 -3.09
CA ARG A 112 -19.56 -0.40 -2.45
C ARG A 112 -18.84 0.64 -1.57
N ASN A 113 -17.62 0.36 -1.13
CA ASN A 113 -16.89 1.19 -0.16
C ASN A 113 -15.83 2.09 -0.81
N HIS A 114 -15.89 2.28 -2.13
CA HIS A 114 -14.94 3.08 -2.93
C HIS A 114 -15.66 3.93 -3.96
#